data_AF-A0A1G9GVI6-F1
#
_entry.id   AF-A0A1G9GVI6-F1
#
_cell.length_a   1.000
_cell.length_b   1.000
_cell.length_c   1.000
_cell.angle_alpha   90.00
_cell.angle_beta   90.00
_cell.angle_gamma   90.00
#
_symmetry.space_group_name_H-M   'P 1'
#
loop_
_entity.id
_entity.type
_entity.pdbx_description
1 polymer ?
#
loop_
_entity_poly.entity_id
_entity_poly.type
_entity_poly.pdbx_seq_one_letter_code
_entity_poly.pdbx_strand_id
1 'polypeptide(L)'
;MKKHTTTKKPMSAVDVSVCTTIAVDLAKKVFQVAGEEAQGQLVYEQRIKSREAFQVFLQKLPTGVTVLMETGPGAQAWARMLQAQG
;
A
#
# COMPACT_ATOMS: atom_id res chain seq x y z
N MET A 1 17.16 -0.94 22.67
CA MET A 1 16.60 -0.82 21.31
C MET A 1 15.67 0.39 21.28
N LYS A 2 16.08 1.48 20.62
CA LYS A 2 15.26 2.70 20.52
C LYS A 2 14.17 2.45 19.49
N LYS A 3 12.91 2.41 19.94
CA LYS A 3 11.76 2.32 19.04
C LYS A 3 11.63 3.67 18.34
N HIS A 4 12.05 3.74 17.08
CA HIS A 4 11.73 4.86 16.20
C HIS A 4 10.23 4.81 15.92
N THR A 5 9.44 5.29 16.88
CA THR A 5 8.01 5.52 16.68
C THR A 5 7.95 6.92 16.09
N THR A 6 8.02 7.02 14.76
CA THR A 6 7.81 8.29 14.07
C THR A 6 6.42 8.80 14.44
N THR A 7 6.38 9.91 15.18
CA THR A 7 5.18 10.64 15.53
C THR A 7 4.35 10.88 14.28
N LYS A 8 3.15 10.30 14.23
CA LYS A 8 2.20 10.43 13.13
C LYS A 8 1.80 11.90 12.99
N LYS A 9 2.46 12.62 12.07
CA LYS A 9 1.94 13.86 11.53
C LYS A 9 0.68 13.49 10.73
N PRO A 10 -0.44 14.23 10.83
CA PRO A 10 -1.55 14.03 9.92
C PRO A 10 -1.04 14.42 8.54
N MET A 11 -0.60 13.43 7.76
CA MET A 11 -0.14 13.65 6.42
C MET A 11 -1.37 14.03 5.61
N SER A 12 -1.35 15.27 5.12
CA SER A 12 -2.12 15.71 3.97
C SER A 12 -2.17 14.60 2.95
N ALA A 13 -3.28 14.45 2.21
CA ALA A 13 -3.45 13.47 1.14
C ALA A 13 -2.36 13.61 0.07
N VAL A 14 -1.15 13.15 0.36
CA VAL A 14 -0.06 13.07 -0.59
C VAL A 14 -0.51 12.05 -1.60
N ASP A 15 -0.43 12.42 -2.86
CA ASP A 15 -0.84 11.54 -3.94
C ASP A 15 0.04 10.28 -3.91
N VAL A 16 -0.59 9.11 -4.08
CA VAL A 16 0.12 7.82 -4.14
C VAL A 16 1.19 7.79 -5.24
N SER A 17 1.11 8.74 -6.19
CA SER A 17 2.08 8.94 -7.26
C SER A 17 3.52 9.22 -6.82
N VAL A 18 3.76 9.71 -5.59
CA VAL A 18 5.12 9.94 -5.08
C VAL A 18 5.72 8.71 -4.38
N CYS A 19 4.94 7.67 -4.13
CA CYS A 19 5.41 6.47 -3.45
C CYS A 19 6.26 5.62 -4.38
N THR A 20 7.38 5.11 -3.89
CA THR A 20 8.19 4.09 -4.56
C THR A 20 7.83 2.68 -4.09
N THR A 21 7.38 2.56 -2.85
CA THR A 21 6.94 1.28 -2.27
C THR A 21 5.59 1.44 -1.61
N ILE A 22 4.72 0.46 -1.78
CA ILE A 22 3.42 0.35 -1.14
C ILE A 22 3.37 -0.96 -0.35
N ALA A 23 3.25 -0.87 0.97
CA ALA A 23 2.99 -2.00 1.84
C ALA A 23 1.48 -2.18 2.08
N VAL A 24 1.02 -3.42 1.97
CA VAL A 24 -0.38 -3.80 2.16
C VAL A 24 -0.51 -4.87 3.23
N ASP A 25 -1.29 -4.57 4.26
CA ASP A 25 -1.78 -5.52 5.27
C ASP A 25 -3.21 -5.95 4.92
N LEU A 26 -3.44 -7.26 4.89
CA LEU A 26 -4.62 -7.93 4.35
C LEU A 26 -5.50 -8.47 5.47
N ALA A 27 -6.72 -7.94 5.58
CA ALA A 27 -7.82 -8.61 6.27
C ALA A 27 -8.95 -8.98 5.29
N LYS A 28 -9.93 -9.76 5.76
CA LYS A 28 -10.99 -10.32 4.90
C LYS A 28 -11.73 -9.27 4.05
N LYS A 29 -11.97 -8.08 4.62
CA LYS A 29 -12.70 -6.98 3.98
C LYS A 29 -12.03 -5.61 4.20
N VAL A 30 -10.88 -5.59 4.87
CA VAL A 30 -10.20 -4.35 5.23
C VAL A 30 -8.75 -4.48 4.84
N PHE A 31 -8.22 -3.45 4.21
CA PHE A 31 -6.87 -3.41 3.67
C PHE A 31 -6.23 -2.15 4.21
N GLN A 32 -5.14 -2.31 4.97
CA GLN A 32 -4.35 -1.19 5.42
C GLN A 32 -3.21 -0.99 4.43
N VAL A 33 -3.11 0.20 3.88
CA VAL A 33 -2.08 0.58 2.92
C VAL A 33 -1.18 1.63 3.56
N ALA A 34 0.12 1.46 3.38
CA ALA A 34 1.16 2.40 3.75
C ALA A 34 2.09 2.58 2.55
N GLY A 35 2.40 3.83 2.19
CA GLY A 35 3.27 4.15 1.08
C GLY A 35 4.47 4.97 1.52
N GLU A 36 5.64 4.57 1.09
CA GLU A 36 6.90 5.28 1.32
C GLU A 36 7.45 5.84 0.02
N GLU A 37 8.17 6.94 0.13
CA GLU A 37 8.97 7.49 -0.97
C GLU A 37 10.39 6.89 -0.96
N ALA A 38 11.23 7.27 -1.94
CA ALA A 38 12.58 6.75 -2.16
C ALA A 38 13.56 6.84 -0.96
N GLN A 39 13.41 7.81 -0.06
CA GLN A 39 14.18 7.96 1.17
C GLN A 39 13.57 7.19 2.36
N GLY A 40 12.58 6.32 2.11
CA GLY A 40 11.93 5.46 3.10
C GLY A 40 11.02 6.22 4.07
N GLN A 41 10.63 7.45 3.75
CA GLN A 41 9.66 8.18 4.55
C GLN A 41 8.25 7.72 4.20
N LEU A 42 7.49 7.35 5.23
CA LEU A 42 6.05 7.10 5.08
C LEU A 42 5.37 8.40 4.67
N VAL A 43 4.77 8.43 3.47
CA VAL A 43 4.11 9.61 2.86
C VAL A 43 2.63 9.38 2.57
N TYR A 44 2.17 8.13 2.61
CA TYR A 44 0.78 7.75 2.34
C TYR A 44 0.30 6.74 3.37
N GLU A 45 -0.92 6.92 3.90
CA GLU A 45 -1.62 5.91 4.69
C GLU A 45 -3.11 5.92 4.29
N GLN A 46 -3.67 4.74 4.03
CA GLN A 46 -5.10 4.61 3.76
C GLN A 46 -5.65 3.29 4.28
N ARG A 47 -6.84 3.35 4.89
CA ARG A 47 -7.64 2.17 5.26
C ARG A 47 -8.78 1.97 4.28
N ILE A 48 -8.69 0.93 3.45
CA ILE A 48 -9.69 0.59 2.44
C ILE A 48 -10.62 -0.49 3.00
N LYS A 49 -11.94 -0.33 2.85
CA LYS A 49 -12.95 -1.14 3.55
C LYS A 49 -13.76 -2.09 2.64
N SER A 50 -13.35 -2.29 1.40
CA SER A 50 -13.95 -3.27 0.49
C SER A 50 -12.92 -3.82 -0.50
N ARG A 51 -13.20 -5.01 -1.07
CA ARG A 51 -12.32 -5.65 -2.05
C ARG A 51 -12.31 -4.90 -3.36
N GLU A 52 -13.45 -4.33 -3.74
CA GLU A 52 -13.66 -3.60 -4.98
C GLU A 52 -12.89 -2.28 -4.94
N ALA A 53 -12.95 -1.56 -3.82
CA ALA A 53 -12.18 -0.34 -3.64
C ALA A 53 -10.68 -0.62 -3.60
N PHE A 54 -10.27 -1.76 -3.02
CA PHE A 54 -8.87 -2.18 -3.00
C PHE A 54 -8.37 -2.53 -4.40
N GLN A 55 -9.17 -3.24 -5.20
CA GLN A 55 -8.84 -3.51 -6.60
C GLN A 55 -8.69 -2.22 -7.41
N VAL A 56 -9.63 -1.28 -7.28
CA VAL A 56 -9.56 0.04 -7.95
C VAL A 56 -8.33 0.82 -7.50
N PHE A 57 -7.95 0.75 -6.23
CA PHE A 57 -6.72 1.35 -5.72
C PHE A 57 -5.48 0.75 -6.39
N LEU A 58 -5.38 -0.59 -6.42
CA LEU A 58 -4.24 -1.28 -7.04
C LEU A 58 -4.09 -0.95 -8.54
N GLN A 59 -5.20 -0.83 -9.27
CA GLN A 59 -5.21 -0.47 -10.69
C GLN A 59 -4.79 0.97 -10.98
N LYS A 60 -4.77 1.84 -9.97
CA LYS A 60 -4.36 3.25 -10.09
C LYS A 60 -2.92 3.49 -9.68
N LEU A 61 -2.21 2.45 -9.22
CA LEU A 61 -0.82 2.59 -8.83
C LEU A 61 0.03 2.96 -10.06
N PRO A 62 0.98 3.90 -9.91
CA PRO A 62 1.93 4.20 -10.97
C PRO A 62 2.77 2.97 -11.34
N THR A 63 3.21 2.92 -12.60
CA THR A 63 4.19 1.93 -13.06
C THR A 63 5.51 2.10 -12.31
N GLY A 64 6.16 1.00 -11.93
CA GLY A 64 7.45 1.01 -11.24
C GLY A 64 7.39 1.10 -9.72
N VAL A 65 6.19 1.19 -9.14
CA VAL A 65 5.99 1.07 -7.69
C VAL A 65 6.12 -0.38 -7.24
N THR A 66 6.90 -0.62 -6.20
CA THR A 66 7.02 -1.95 -5.59
C THR A 66 5.88 -2.16 -4.61
N VAL A 67 5.08 -3.22 -4.80
CA VAL A 67 4.01 -3.58 -3.87
C VAL A 67 4.44 -4.74 -2.98
N LEU A 68 4.53 -4.48 -1.67
CA LEU A 68 4.78 -5.48 -0.64
C LEU A 68 3.44 -5.96 -0.08
N MET A 69 3.09 -7.21 -0.37
CA MET A 69 1.84 -7.82 0.07
C MET A 69 2.07 -8.70 1.29
N GLU A 70 1.34 -8.46 2.39
CA GLU A 70 1.33 -9.36 3.54
C GLU A 70 0.94 -10.78 3.11
N THR A 71 1.63 -11.79 3.66
CA THR A 71 1.34 -13.19 3.38
C THR A 71 -0.01 -13.59 3.98
N GLY A 72 -0.88 -14.16 3.15
CA GLY A 72 -2.15 -14.72 3.59
C GLY A 72 -2.90 -15.41 2.46
N PRO A 73 -4.05 -16.07 2.74
CA PRO A 73 -4.80 -16.86 1.75
C PRO A 73 -5.21 -16.09 0.48
N GLY A 74 -5.31 -14.75 0.55
CA GLY A 74 -5.65 -13.90 -0.59
C GLY A 74 -4.45 -13.24 -1.29
N ALA A 75 -3.25 -13.28 -0.72
CA ALA A 75 -2.10 -12.49 -1.17
C ALA A 75 -1.68 -12.84 -2.61
N GLN A 76 -1.58 -14.15 -2.90
CA GLN A 76 -1.17 -14.65 -4.21
C GLN A 76 -2.15 -14.26 -5.34
N ALA A 77 -3.45 -14.19 -5.06
CA ALA A 77 -4.44 -13.75 -6.05
C ALA A 77 -4.24 -12.28 -6.42
N TRP A 78 -3.98 -11.42 -5.43
CA TRP A 78 -3.70 -10.00 -5.66
C TRP A 78 -2.37 -9.76 -6.37
N ALA A 79 -1.32 -10.50 -6.00
CA ALA A 79 -0.02 -10.41 -6.65
C ALA A 79 -0.11 -10.75 -8.14
N ARG A 80 -0.83 -11.82 -8.51
CA ARG A 80 -1.05 -12.20 -9.91
C ARG A 80 -1.83 -11.13 -10.68
N MET A 81 -2.84 -10.52 -10.05
CA MET A 81 -3.59 -9.42 -10.65
C MET A 81 -2.71 -8.20 -10.93
N LEU A 82 -1.78 -7.87 -10.03
CA LEU A 82 -0.81 -6.79 -10.23
C LEU A 82 0.21 -7.12 -11.32
N GLN A 83 0.79 -8.32 -11.29
CA GLN A 83 1.74 -8.77 -12.32
C GLN A 83 1.14 -8.78 -13.73
N ALA A 84 -0.17 -8.98 -13.86
CA ALA A 84 -0.87 -8.91 -15.14
C ALA A 84 -1.01 -7.48 -15.70
N GLN A 85 -0.74 -6.43 -14.89
CA GLN A 85 -0.85 -5.02 -15.30
C GLN A 85 0.47 -4.47 -15.88
N GLY A 86 1.57 -5.21 -15.77
CA GLY A 86 2.93 -4.78 -16.17
C GLY A 86 3.75 -4.33 -14.97
#